data_AF-A0A1M5I163-F1
#
_entry.id   AF-A0A1M5I163-F1
#
_cell.length_a   1.000
_cell.length_b   1.000
_cell.length_c   1.000
_cell.angle_alpha   90.00
_cell.angle_beta   90.00
_cell.angle_gamma   90.00
#
_symmetry.space_group_name_H-M   'P 1'
#
loop_
_entity.id
_entity.type
_entity.pdbx_description
1 polymer ?
#
loop_
_entity_poly.entity_id
_entity_poly.type
_entity_poly.pdbx_seq_one_letter_code
_entity_poly.pdbx_strand_id
1 'polypeptide(L)'
;MLEDVYEKASNATPETSFSGILKSLEKDLLDDFKIFLSYKTFETYYKTIVEKDEDYNIKLTILNDLSCYVGYDSFRDYCLDWKTIEYTVSQTLSKIVINITNKPIFTMPEFMKQNGLGVFGFIFIALLITGGIVFSGDKRKVRENSMLSLLMSPETPRECMYWDKTEYKPIECTDKNPHRNLVPVDSVRLKHFKKITRKDTLTVGNGMGVTWYSKFNGEVEFFTMDGKDPDTGRELKSSTPHILDKYAGKPN
;
A
#
# COMPACT_ATOMS: atom_id res chain seq x y z
N MET A 1 -10.14 7.66 -2.59
CA MET A 1 -10.04 9.07 -2.13
C MET A 1 -9.97 10.05 -3.30
N LEU A 2 -8.90 10.07 -4.11
CA LEU A 2 -8.82 11.00 -5.25
C LEU A 2 -9.94 10.76 -6.27
N GLU A 3 -10.31 9.49 -6.46
CA GLU A 3 -11.46 9.08 -7.27
C GLU A 3 -12.78 9.62 -6.70
N ASP A 4 -13.03 9.47 -5.39
CA ASP A 4 -14.23 9.95 -4.71
C ASP A 4 -14.35 11.48 -4.79
N VAL A 5 -13.23 12.20 -4.64
CA VAL A 5 -13.19 13.66 -4.83
C VAL A 5 -13.56 14.01 -6.26
N TYR A 6 -12.97 13.33 -7.23
CA TYR A 6 -13.25 13.56 -8.64
C TYR A 6 -14.70 13.24 -9.01
N GLU A 7 -15.24 12.12 -8.51
CA GLU A 7 -16.62 11.71 -8.70
C GLU A 7 -17.60 12.74 -8.11
N LYS A 8 -17.37 13.16 -6.86
CA LYS A 8 -18.18 14.20 -6.22
C LYS A 8 -18.15 15.50 -7.03
N ALA A 9 -16.98 15.93 -7.49
CA ALA A 9 -16.83 17.12 -8.31
C ALA A 9 -17.53 16.98 -9.67
N SER A 10 -17.36 15.83 -10.33
CA SER A 10 -17.98 15.53 -11.63
C SER A 10 -19.51 15.53 -11.54
N ASN A 11 -20.08 15.10 -10.42
CA ASN A 11 -21.52 15.09 -10.20
C ASN A 11 -22.08 16.48 -9.85
N ALA A 12 -21.22 17.41 -9.41
CA ALA A 12 -21.60 18.76 -9.00
C ALA A 12 -21.60 19.78 -10.15
N THR A 13 -21.11 19.40 -11.35
CA THR A 13 -20.88 20.32 -12.47
C THR A 13 -21.41 19.76 -13.80
N PRO A 14 -21.89 20.62 -14.73
CA PRO A 14 -22.22 20.18 -16.08
C PRO A 14 -20.97 19.95 -16.97
N GLU A 15 -19.78 20.29 -16.49
CA GLU A 15 -18.53 20.08 -17.21
C GLU A 15 -18.27 18.58 -17.42
N THR A 16 -17.94 18.20 -18.66
CA THR A 16 -17.63 16.81 -19.02
C THR A 16 -16.15 16.57 -19.25
N SER A 17 -15.38 17.64 -19.49
CA SER A 17 -13.94 17.54 -19.69
C SER A 17 -13.23 17.40 -18.34
N PHE A 18 -12.22 16.52 -18.28
CA PHE A 18 -11.43 16.31 -17.06
C PHE A 18 -10.90 17.64 -16.49
N SER A 19 -10.26 18.47 -17.32
CA SER A 19 -9.76 19.78 -16.88
C SER A 19 -10.86 20.77 -16.51
N GLY A 20 -12.05 20.68 -17.11
CA GLY A 20 -13.21 21.51 -16.75
C GLY A 20 -13.73 21.16 -15.37
N ILE A 21 -13.90 19.87 -15.08
CA ILE A 21 -14.30 19.35 -13.77
C ILE A 21 -13.30 19.80 -12.70
N LEU A 22 -11.99 19.66 -12.94
CA LEU A 22 -10.99 20.07 -11.96
C LEU A 22 -10.95 21.57 -11.69
N LYS A 23 -11.28 22.40 -12.69
CA LYS A 23 -11.44 23.85 -12.49
C LYS A 23 -12.70 24.19 -11.70
N SER A 24 -13.76 23.40 -11.83
CA SER A 24 -14.95 23.51 -10.99
C SER A 24 -14.61 23.13 -9.54
N LEU A 25 -13.93 21.98 -9.36
CA LEU A 25 -13.45 21.52 -8.06
C LEU A 25 -12.59 22.58 -7.35
N GLU A 26 -11.65 23.23 -8.03
CA GLU A 26 -10.84 24.30 -7.43
C GLU A 26 -11.69 25.45 -6.89
N LYS A 27 -12.77 25.82 -7.59
CA LYS A 27 -13.70 26.86 -7.11
C LYS A 27 -14.47 26.37 -5.90
N ASP A 28 -15.03 25.16 -5.94
CA ASP A 28 -15.80 24.59 -4.83
C ASP A 28 -14.94 24.48 -3.56
N LEU A 29 -13.70 23.99 -3.71
CA LEU A 29 -12.72 23.90 -2.62
C LEU A 29 -12.44 25.27 -2.01
N LEU A 30 -12.26 26.30 -2.83
CA LEU A 30 -11.96 27.64 -2.36
C LEU A 30 -13.18 28.35 -1.75
N ASP A 31 -14.33 28.27 -2.39
CA ASP A 31 -15.51 29.05 -2.05
C ASP A 31 -16.22 28.47 -0.81
N ASP A 32 -16.43 27.16 -0.79
CA ASP A 32 -17.22 26.50 0.25
C ASP A 32 -16.36 26.03 1.42
N PHE A 33 -15.14 25.55 1.14
CA PHE A 33 -14.29 24.91 2.15
C PHE A 33 -13.05 25.72 2.55
N LYS A 34 -12.77 26.84 1.85
CA LYS A 34 -11.56 27.67 2.05
C LYS A 34 -10.26 26.89 1.88
N ILE A 35 -10.28 25.86 1.04
CA ILE A 35 -9.14 25.00 0.71
C ILE A 35 -8.42 25.59 -0.50
N PHE A 36 -7.13 25.88 -0.34
CA PHE A 36 -6.29 26.40 -1.41
C PHE A 36 -5.57 25.25 -2.14
N LEU A 37 -6.25 24.67 -3.13
CA LEU A 37 -5.68 23.61 -3.97
C LEU A 37 -5.96 23.89 -5.45
N SER A 38 -4.90 24.14 -6.23
CA SER A 38 -5.07 24.43 -7.65
C SER A 38 -5.49 23.20 -8.44
N TYR A 39 -6.27 23.39 -9.51
CA TYR A 39 -6.68 22.29 -10.38
C TYR A 39 -5.48 21.55 -10.99
N LYS A 40 -4.35 22.24 -11.24
CA LYS A 40 -3.11 21.65 -11.75
C LYS A 40 -2.44 20.74 -10.74
N THR A 41 -2.47 21.12 -9.48
CA THR A 41 -1.95 20.31 -8.39
C THR A 41 -2.78 19.03 -8.26
N PHE A 42 -4.11 19.13 -8.22
CA PHE A 42 -4.98 17.96 -8.16
C PHE A 42 -4.85 17.09 -9.42
N GLU A 43 -4.79 17.68 -10.62
CA GLU A 43 -4.54 16.97 -11.88
C GLU A 43 -3.27 16.12 -11.81
N THR A 44 -2.20 16.67 -11.24
CA THR A 44 -0.93 15.94 -11.08
C THR A 44 -1.10 14.74 -10.14
N TYR A 45 -1.78 14.93 -9.01
CA TYR A 45 -2.03 13.84 -8.06
C TYR A 45 -2.86 12.73 -8.69
N TYR A 46 -3.96 13.10 -9.34
CA TYR A 46 -4.87 12.15 -9.98
C TYR A 46 -4.16 11.35 -11.07
N LYS A 47 -3.47 12.02 -12.00
CA LYS A 47 -2.76 11.34 -13.09
C LYS A 47 -1.62 10.45 -12.60
N THR A 48 -0.91 10.87 -11.56
CA THR A 48 0.23 10.08 -11.08
C THR A 48 -0.25 8.85 -10.32
N ILE A 49 -1.22 9.01 -9.41
CA ILE A 49 -1.66 7.92 -8.54
C ILE A 49 -2.71 7.04 -9.21
N VAL A 50 -3.72 7.64 -9.84
CA VAL A 50 -4.88 6.89 -10.39
C VAL A 50 -4.59 6.38 -11.81
N GLU A 51 -4.06 7.22 -12.70
CA GLU A 51 -3.85 6.79 -14.09
C GLU A 51 -2.55 6.00 -14.30
N LYS A 52 -1.47 6.35 -13.59
CA LYS A 52 -0.15 5.73 -13.77
C LYS A 52 0.24 4.71 -12.71
N ASP A 53 -0.53 4.59 -11.63
CA ASP A 53 -0.22 3.72 -10.49
C ASP A 53 1.19 3.99 -9.90
N GLU A 54 1.62 5.25 -9.93
CA GLU A 54 2.89 5.71 -9.37
C GLU A 54 2.69 6.27 -7.96
N ASP A 55 3.67 6.03 -7.09
CA ASP A 55 3.65 6.61 -5.74
C ASP A 55 3.91 8.13 -5.81
N TYR A 56 3.03 8.90 -5.18
CA TYR A 56 3.15 10.34 -5.07
C TYR A 56 2.80 10.79 -3.65
N ASN A 57 3.77 11.40 -2.98
CA ASN A 57 3.60 11.86 -1.61
C ASN A 57 2.75 13.15 -1.54
N ILE A 58 1.44 12.99 -1.35
CA ILE A 58 0.52 14.09 -1.07
C ILE A 58 0.64 14.47 0.42
N LYS A 59 0.81 15.77 0.69
CA LYS A 59 0.85 16.29 2.06
C LYS A 59 -0.42 15.92 2.83
N LEU A 60 -0.27 15.46 4.07
CA LEU A 60 -1.39 15.10 4.95
C LEU A 60 -2.42 16.22 5.12
N THR A 61 -1.99 17.49 5.13
CA THR A 61 -2.92 18.63 5.19
C THR A 61 -3.87 18.63 3.99
N ILE A 62 -3.35 18.39 2.79
CA ILE A 62 -4.16 18.31 1.58
C ILE A 62 -5.08 17.09 1.62
N LEU A 63 -4.59 15.95 2.13
CA LEU A 63 -5.43 14.77 2.30
C LEU A 63 -6.57 15.03 3.28
N ASN A 64 -6.32 15.72 4.39
CA ASN A 64 -7.36 16.14 5.34
C ASN A 64 -8.37 17.09 4.67
N ASP A 65 -7.89 18.12 3.98
CA ASP A 65 -8.71 19.09 3.27
C ASP A 65 -9.62 18.40 2.24
N LEU A 66 -9.07 17.49 1.44
CA LEU A 66 -9.83 16.69 0.47
C LEU A 66 -10.83 15.75 1.15
N SER A 67 -10.51 15.22 2.33
CA SER A 67 -11.43 14.39 3.12
C SER A 67 -12.62 15.20 3.62
N CYS A 68 -12.40 16.43 4.07
CA CYS A 68 -13.47 17.37 4.40
C CYS A 68 -14.39 17.62 3.20
N TYR A 69 -13.80 17.81 2.01
CA TYR A 69 -14.58 17.96 0.78
C TYR A 69 -15.48 16.75 0.52
N VAL A 70 -15.02 15.51 0.72
CA VAL A 70 -15.86 14.32 0.54
C VAL A 70 -16.78 13.98 1.72
N GLY A 71 -16.76 14.80 2.78
CA GLY A 71 -17.71 14.70 3.90
C GLY A 71 -17.19 13.99 5.15
N TYR A 72 -15.87 13.87 5.30
CA TYR A 72 -15.23 13.25 6.46
C TYR A 72 -14.45 14.29 7.27
N ASP A 73 -14.33 14.10 8.58
CA ASP A 73 -13.64 15.05 9.47
C ASP A 73 -12.12 15.10 9.25
N SER A 74 -11.53 13.98 8.81
CA SER A 74 -10.10 13.90 8.52
C SER A 74 -9.80 12.76 7.54
N PHE A 75 -8.57 12.76 7.00
CA PHE A 75 -8.10 11.64 6.19
C PHE A 75 -8.06 10.32 6.96
N ARG A 76 -7.85 10.39 8.28
CA ARG A 76 -7.90 9.22 9.14
C ARG A 76 -9.31 8.65 9.21
N ASP A 77 -10.32 9.50 9.34
CA ASP A 77 -11.73 9.08 9.42
C ASP A 77 -12.20 8.48 8.09
N TYR A 78 -11.81 9.10 6.98
CA TYR A 78 -11.98 8.52 5.64
C TYR A 78 -11.39 7.11 5.54
N CYS A 79 -10.14 6.92 5.98
CA CYS A 79 -9.49 5.60 5.97
C CYS A 79 -10.19 4.56 6.87
N LEU A 80 -10.73 4.99 8.01
CA LEU A 80 -11.42 4.10 8.95
C LEU A 80 -12.76 3.63 8.38
N ASP A 81 -13.50 4.51 7.70
CA ASP A 81 -14.76 4.16 7.06
C ASP A 81 -14.54 3.19 5.89
N TRP A 82 -13.56 3.47 5.02
CA TRP A 82 -13.18 2.56 3.93
C TRP A 82 -12.84 1.16 4.45
N LYS A 83 -12.05 1.07 5.52
CA LYS A 83 -11.70 -0.22 6.15
C LYS A 83 -12.93 -0.94 6.72
N THR A 84 -13.91 -0.19 7.20
CA THR A 84 -15.18 -0.73 7.72
C THR A 84 -16.04 -1.25 6.57
N ILE A 85 -16.09 -0.55 5.44
CA ILE A 85 -16.78 -0.99 4.22
C ILE A 85 -16.14 -2.28 3.71
N GLU A 86 -14.82 -2.34 3.57
CA GLU A 86 -14.09 -3.53 3.13
C GLU A 86 -14.40 -4.76 4.01
N TYR A 87 -14.35 -4.57 5.34
CA TYR A 87 -14.72 -5.62 6.28
C TYR A 87 -16.19 -6.04 6.15
N THR A 88 -17.10 -5.08 6.02
CA THR A 88 -18.54 -5.34 5.89
C THR A 88 -18.87 -6.06 4.58
N VAL A 89 -18.27 -5.65 3.46
CA VAL A 89 -18.40 -6.31 2.15
C VAL A 89 -17.86 -7.74 2.22
N SER A 90 -16.68 -7.94 2.81
CA SER A 90 -16.13 -9.29 3.02
C SER A 90 -17.07 -10.17 3.87
N GLN A 91 -17.66 -9.61 4.93
CA GLN A 91 -18.63 -10.32 5.78
C GLN A 91 -19.97 -10.58 5.09
N THR A 92 -20.51 -9.63 4.33
CA THR A 92 -21.78 -9.81 3.61
C THR A 92 -21.59 -10.81 2.47
N LEU A 93 -20.49 -10.77 1.73
CA LEU A 93 -20.13 -11.79 0.74
C LEU A 93 -20.01 -13.17 1.40
N SER A 94 -19.37 -13.26 2.56
CA SER A 94 -19.29 -14.53 3.31
C SER A 94 -20.69 -15.05 3.71
N LYS A 95 -21.58 -14.18 4.20
CA LYS A 95 -22.98 -14.54 4.54
C LYS A 95 -23.82 -14.88 3.32
N ILE A 96 -23.59 -14.20 2.20
CA ILE A 96 -24.24 -14.45 0.90
C ILE A 96 -23.79 -15.80 0.35
N VAL A 97 -22.49 -16.12 0.37
CA VAL A 97 -21.97 -17.42 -0.09
C VAL A 97 -22.50 -18.57 0.78
N ILE A 98 -22.74 -18.34 2.07
CA ILE A 98 -23.32 -19.34 2.99
C ILE A 98 -24.85 -19.47 2.81
N ASN A 99 -25.57 -18.39 2.49
CA ASN A 99 -27.04 -18.40 2.34
C ASN A 99 -27.55 -18.63 0.91
N ILE A 100 -26.73 -18.39 -0.12
CA ILE A 100 -27.09 -18.52 -1.54
C ILE A 100 -26.45 -19.78 -2.15
N THR A 101 -26.78 -20.95 -1.58
CA THR A 101 -26.68 -22.23 -2.31
C THR A 101 -28.00 -22.58 -3.01
N ASN A 102 -28.90 -21.62 -3.20
CA ASN A 102 -30.06 -21.78 -4.09
C ASN A 102 -30.34 -20.49 -4.88
N LYS A 103 -29.71 -20.42 -6.07
CA LYS A 103 -29.83 -19.45 -7.19
C LYS A 103 -29.50 -17.97 -6.91
N PRO A 104 -28.52 -17.38 -7.63
CA PRO A 104 -28.21 -15.95 -7.48
C PRO A 104 -29.22 -15.11 -8.27
N ILE A 105 -29.82 -14.11 -7.62
CA ILE A 105 -30.43 -12.96 -8.28
C ILE A 105 -29.51 -11.77 -7.97
N PHE A 106 -28.47 -11.62 -8.78
CA PHE A 106 -27.64 -10.42 -8.76
C PHE A 106 -28.22 -9.45 -9.80
N THR A 107 -29.03 -8.50 -9.36
CA THR A 107 -29.42 -7.38 -10.22
C THR A 107 -28.28 -6.36 -10.20
N MET A 108 -27.54 -6.28 -11.31
CA MET A 108 -26.52 -5.26 -11.51
C MET A 108 -27.16 -3.86 -11.62
N PRO A 109 -26.53 -2.82 -11.06
CA PRO A 109 -26.96 -1.43 -11.22
C PRO A 109 -26.78 -0.96 -12.68
N GLU A 110 -27.69 -0.10 -13.15
CA GLU A 110 -27.85 0.28 -14.57
C GLU A 110 -26.64 0.98 -15.20
N PHE A 111 -25.72 1.56 -14.42
CA PHE A 111 -24.52 2.21 -14.96
C PHE A 111 -23.56 1.24 -15.67
N MET A 112 -23.69 -0.07 -15.44
CA MET A 112 -22.92 -1.12 -16.12
C MET A 112 -23.42 -1.44 -17.54
N LYS A 113 -24.48 -0.76 -18.03
CA LYS A 113 -25.06 -0.99 -19.37
C LYS A 113 -24.63 0.00 -20.46
N GLN A 114 -23.85 1.04 -20.16
CA GLN A 114 -23.41 1.97 -21.19
C GLN A 114 -21.88 2.05 -21.31
N ASN A 115 -21.40 1.48 -22.42
CA ASN A 115 -20.18 1.82 -23.14
C ASN A 115 -18.84 1.41 -22.48
N GLY A 116 -18.47 0.14 -22.70
CA GLY A 116 -17.30 -0.11 -23.55
C GLY A 116 -15.92 -0.34 -22.91
N LEU A 117 -15.81 -1.02 -21.77
CA LEU A 117 -14.54 -1.61 -21.30
C LEU A 117 -14.51 -3.16 -21.44
N GLY A 118 -15.12 -3.68 -22.51
CA GLY A 118 -15.31 -5.11 -22.74
C GLY A 118 -14.15 -5.84 -23.42
N VAL A 119 -12.99 -5.20 -23.67
CA VAL A 119 -11.89 -5.81 -24.44
C VAL A 119 -10.63 -6.10 -23.59
N PHE A 120 -10.35 -5.28 -22.56
CA PHE A 120 -9.12 -5.47 -21.75
C PHE A 120 -9.18 -6.67 -20.80
N GLY A 121 -10.39 -7.09 -20.37
CA GLY A 121 -10.55 -8.25 -19.49
C GLY A 121 -10.26 -9.59 -20.18
N PHE A 122 -10.64 -9.75 -21.45
CA PHE A 122 -10.45 -11.02 -22.17
C PHE A 122 -9.01 -11.24 -22.65
N ILE A 123 -8.26 -10.17 -22.94
CA ILE A 123 -6.85 -10.24 -23.35
C ILE A 123 -5.97 -10.70 -22.17
N PHE A 124 -6.24 -10.22 -20.96
CA PHE A 124 -5.54 -10.65 -19.74
C PHE A 124 -5.80 -12.13 -19.41
N ILE A 125 -7.04 -12.59 -19.59
CA ILE A 125 -7.42 -13.99 -19.33
C ILE A 125 -6.84 -14.92 -20.41
N ALA A 126 -6.78 -14.51 -21.67
CA ALA A 126 -6.17 -15.30 -22.74
C ALA A 126 -4.66 -15.49 -22.54
N LEU A 127 -3.95 -14.46 -22.09
CA LEU A 127 -2.51 -14.52 -21.78
C LEU A 127 -2.18 -15.46 -20.62
N LEU A 128 -3.06 -15.55 -19.62
CA LEU A 128 -2.91 -16.46 -18.47
C LEU A 128 -3.17 -17.93 -18.84
N ILE A 129 -4.06 -18.21 -19.80
CA ILE A 129 -4.40 -19.59 -20.20
C ILE A 129 -3.34 -20.19 -21.13
N THR A 130 -2.70 -19.40 -21.99
CA THR A 130 -1.71 -19.93 -22.95
C THR A 130 -0.28 -19.99 -22.41
N GLY A 131 0.05 -19.30 -21.30
CA GLY A 131 1.38 -19.28 -20.70
C GLY A 131 1.74 -20.50 -19.83
N GLY A 132 0.80 -21.42 -19.60
CA GLY A 132 0.94 -22.54 -18.65
C GLY A 132 1.22 -23.93 -19.25
N ILE A 133 1.34 -24.07 -20.57
CA ILE A 133 1.55 -25.37 -21.22
C ILE A 133 2.84 -25.33 -22.03
N VAL A 134 3.99 -25.56 -21.39
CA VAL A 134 5.09 -26.44 -21.83
C VAL A 134 6.12 -26.49 -20.68
N PHE A 135 5.97 -27.41 -19.73
CA PHE A 135 7.10 -28.08 -19.07
C PHE A 135 6.61 -29.43 -18.54
N SER A 136 6.70 -30.44 -19.40
CA SER A 136 6.69 -31.84 -18.97
C SER A 136 8.07 -32.17 -18.40
N GLY A 137 8.13 -32.75 -17.20
CA GLY A 137 9.41 -33.29 -16.69
C GLY A 137 9.46 -33.57 -15.19
N ASP A 138 8.95 -34.74 -14.81
CA ASP A 138 9.42 -35.59 -13.72
C ASP A 138 8.91 -35.38 -12.28
N LYS A 139 8.65 -36.53 -11.63
CA LYS A 139 7.89 -36.73 -10.40
C LYS A 139 8.80 -36.61 -9.16
N ARG A 140 8.46 -35.76 -8.18
CA ARG A 140 8.79 -35.99 -6.76
C ARG A 140 7.65 -35.58 -5.84
N LYS A 141 7.35 -36.50 -4.91
CA LYS A 141 6.22 -36.54 -3.98
C LYS A 141 6.02 -35.23 -3.21
N VAL A 142 4.87 -34.58 -3.39
CA VAL A 142 4.37 -33.55 -2.48
C VAL A 142 3.20 -34.14 -1.70
N ARG A 143 3.37 -34.12 -0.38
CA ARG A 143 2.38 -34.48 0.65
C ARG A 143 1.05 -33.81 0.34
N GLU A 144 -0.01 -34.61 0.31
CA GLU A 144 -1.39 -34.12 0.23
C GLU A 144 -1.66 -33.15 1.38
N ASN A 145 -1.77 -31.86 1.05
CA ASN A 145 -2.52 -30.91 1.85
C ASN A 145 -3.79 -30.61 1.04
N SER A 146 -4.84 -31.34 1.37
CA SER A 146 -6.18 -31.13 0.84
C SER A 146 -6.59 -29.67 0.97
N MET A 147 -7.07 -29.10 -0.14
CA MET A 147 -7.66 -27.76 -0.30
C MET A 147 -8.88 -27.50 0.61
N LEU A 148 -9.26 -28.46 1.45
CA LEU A 148 -10.32 -28.32 2.45
C LEU A 148 -9.83 -27.84 3.83
N SER A 149 -8.51 -27.80 4.08
CA SER A 149 -7.96 -27.22 5.33
C SER A 149 -7.92 -25.69 5.30
N LEU A 150 -8.15 -25.06 4.14
CA LEU A 150 -8.04 -23.62 3.93
C LEU A 150 -9.38 -22.86 4.13
N LEU A 151 -10.49 -23.58 4.34
CA LEU A 151 -11.83 -23.00 4.43
C LEU A 151 -12.44 -23.07 5.84
N MET A 152 -11.68 -23.49 6.85
CA MET A 152 -12.11 -23.44 8.23
C MET A 152 -10.91 -23.14 9.14
N SER A 153 -10.62 -21.86 9.31
CA SER A 153 -9.87 -21.37 10.47
C SER A 153 -10.57 -20.11 10.99
N PRO A 154 -10.81 -20.01 12.31
CA PRO A 154 -11.18 -18.76 12.95
C PRO A 154 -10.04 -17.78 12.69
N GLU A 155 -10.31 -16.46 12.62
CA GLU A 155 -9.32 -15.38 12.43
C GLU A 155 -7.88 -15.87 12.54
N THR A 156 -7.17 -16.02 11.41
CA THR A 156 -5.73 -16.30 11.46
C THR A 156 -5.15 -15.29 12.44
N PRO A 157 -4.45 -15.73 13.51
CA PRO A 157 -3.95 -14.81 14.51
C PRO A 157 -3.24 -13.70 13.75
N ARG A 158 -3.66 -12.43 13.95
CA ARG A 158 -2.93 -11.31 13.36
C ARG A 158 -1.51 -11.47 13.89
N GLU A 159 -0.60 -11.90 13.04
CA GLU A 159 0.79 -12.02 13.41
C GLU A 159 1.31 -10.58 13.48
N CYS A 160 1.88 -10.21 14.61
CA CYS A 160 2.57 -8.95 14.77
C CYS A 160 4.07 -9.20 14.61
N MET A 161 4.80 -8.14 14.36
CA MET A 161 6.24 -8.12 14.47
C MET A 161 6.69 -6.93 15.28
N TYR A 162 7.88 -7.02 15.85
CA TYR A 162 8.51 -5.92 16.56
C TYR A 162 9.96 -5.78 16.12
N TRP A 163 10.49 -4.56 16.19
CA TRP A 163 11.89 -4.28 15.94
C TRP A 163 12.72 -4.61 17.19
N ASP A 164 13.71 -5.48 17.07
CA ASP A 164 14.54 -5.90 18.20
C ASP A 164 15.87 -5.14 18.33
N LYS A 165 16.00 -4.01 17.62
CA LYS A 165 17.22 -3.20 17.39
C LYS A 165 18.14 -3.70 16.27
N THR A 166 17.89 -4.89 15.72
CA THR A 166 18.70 -5.46 14.63
C THR A 166 17.85 -5.92 13.44
N GLU A 167 16.76 -6.62 13.70
CA GLU A 167 15.82 -7.10 12.68
C GLU A 167 14.40 -7.13 13.24
N TYR A 168 13.42 -7.29 12.35
CA TYR A 168 12.05 -7.57 12.77
C TYR A 168 11.92 -9.02 13.20
N LYS A 169 11.19 -9.25 14.29
CA LYS A 169 10.88 -10.60 14.81
C LYS A 169 9.37 -10.80 14.93
N PRO A 170 8.86 -11.99 14.59
CA PRO A 170 7.44 -12.29 14.74
C PRO A 170 7.08 -12.40 16.22
N ILE A 171 5.85 -11.99 16.55
CA ILE A 171 5.29 -12.03 17.89
C ILE A 171 3.77 -12.05 17.83
N GLU A 172 3.13 -12.58 18.87
CA GLU A 172 1.68 -12.46 19.02
C GLU A 172 1.28 -11.00 19.28
N CYS A 173 0.25 -10.50 18.58
CA CYS A 173 -0.26 -9.15 18.79
C CYS A 173 -0.84 -8.91 20.20
N THR A 174 -1.09 -9.97 20.96
CA THR A 174 -1.58 -9.93 22.34
C THR A 174 -0.49 -9.68 23.37
N ASP A 175 0.79 -9.61 22.96
CA ASP A 175 1.89 -9.26 23.84
C ASP A 175 1.66 -7.87 24.47
N LYS A 176 1.72 -7.81 25.80
CA LYS A 176 1.45 -6.59 26.59
C LYS A 176 2.71 -5.87 27.02
N ASN A 177 3.88 -6.16 26.43
CA ASN A 177 5.12 -5.52 26.83
C ASN A 177 5.14 -4.06 26.33
N PRO A 178 5.13 -3.04 27.21
CA PRO A 178 5.08 -1.64 26.80
C PRO A 178 6.36 -1.17 26.10
N HIS A 179 7.46 -1.93 26.18
CA HIS A 179 8.72 -1.61 25.52
C HIS A 179 8.80 -2.14 24.08
N ARG A 180 7.78 -2.84 23.59
CA ARG A 180 7.72 -3.37 22.22
C ARG A 180 6.67 -2.60 21.44
N ASN A 181 7.11 -1.98 20.34
CA ASN A 181 6.17 -1.41 19.39
C ASN A 181 5.72 -2.51 18.42
N LEU A 182 4.50 -3.00 18.61
CA LEU A 182 3.91 -4.06 17.80
C LEU A 182 3.31 -3.45 16.52
N VAL A 183 3.75 -3.96 15.37
CA VAL A 183 3.19 -3.61 14.06
C VAL A 183 2.69 -4.87 13.37
N PRO A 184 1.68 -4.77 12.48
CA PRO A 184 1.27 -5.91 11.66
C PRO A 184 2.47 -6.50 10.91
N VAL A 185 2.51 -7.83 10.75
CA VAL A 185 3.56 -8.49 9.97
C VAL A 185 3.58 -7.96 8.54
N ASP A 186 4.76 -7.53 8.13
CA ASP A 186 5.12 -7.29 6.74
C ASP A 186 6.18 -8.34 6.38
N SER A 187 5.82 -9.28 5.52
CA SER A 187 6.69 -10.41 5.17
C SER A 187 8.00 -9.99 4.51
N VAL A 188 8.01 -8.86 3.78
CA VAL A 188 9.20 -8.34 3.11
C VAL A 188 10.13 -7.76 4.16
N ARG A 189 9.62 -6.91 5.05
CA ARG A 189 10.42 -6.30 6.13
C ARG A 189 10.94 -7.35 7.10
N LEU A 190 10.11 -8.34 7.45
CA LEU A 190 10.49 -9.43 8.34
C LEU A 190 11.69 -10.23 7.80
N LYS A 191 11.74 -10.45 6.47
CA LYS A 191 12.78 -11.25 5.83
C LYS A 191 14.02 -10.43 5.45
N HIS A 192 13.82 -9.20 4.98
CA HIS A 192 14.85 -8.43 4.27
C HIS A 192 15.30 -7.17 5.00
N PHE A 193 14.53 -6.61 5.93
CA PHE A 193 14.90 -5.38 6.63
C PHE A 193 15.74 -5.69 7.86
N LYS A 194 17.06 -5.49 7.75
CA LYS A 194 18.04 -5.78 8.79
C LYS A 194 19.02 -4.63 8.94
N LYS A 195 19.42 -4.38 10.17
CA LYS A 195 20.53 -3.48 10.52
C LYS A 195 21.85 -4.20 10.27
N ILE A 196 22.78 -3.52 9.60
CA ILE A 196 24.12 -4.02 9.34
C ILE A 196 24.98 -3.69 10.56
N THR A 197 25.15 -4.68 11.44
CA THR A 197 25.88 -4.54 12.71
C THR A 197 27.40 -4.49 12.50
N ARG A 198 27.91 -5.20 11.50
CA ARG A 198 29.33 -5.19 11.09
C ARG A 198 29.62 -4.14 10.03
N LYS A 199 29.67 -2.87 10.46
CA LYS A 199 29.90 -1.71 9.57
C LYS A 199 31.27 -1.76 8.88
N ASP A 200 32.26 -2.41 9.50
CA ASP A 200 33.61 -2.64 8.99
C ASP A 200 33.67 -3.57 7.77
N THR A 201 32.62 -4.38 7.55
CA THR A 201 32.52 -5.24 6.37
C THR A 201 31.93 -4.52 5.15
N LEU A 202 31.42 -3.30 5.33
CA LEU A 202 30.88 -2.50 4.25
C LEU A 202 32.01 -1.75 3.53
N THR A 203 31.98 -1.83 2.21
CA THR A 203 32.86 -1.15 1.27
C THR A 203 32.01 -0.52 0.19
N VAL A 204 32.57 0.38 -0.61
CA VAL A 204 31.87 0.93 -1.78
C VAL A 204 31.43 -0.19 -2.73
N GLY A 205 32.24 -1.23 -2.92
CA GLY A 205 31.97 -2.32 -3.86
C GLY A 205 30.82 -3.24 -3.48
N ASN A 206 30.54 -3.44 -2.18
CA ASN A 206 29.46 -4.32 -1.72
C ASN A 206 28.28 -3.58 -1.08
N GLY A 207 28.45 -2.31 -0.71
CA GLY A 207 27.42 -1.51 -0.04
C GLY A 207 26.67 -0.55 -0.95
N MET A 208 27.29 -0.08 -2.04
CA MET A 208 26.67 0.93 -2.91
C MET A 208 25.47 0.35 -3.68
N GLY A 209 24.35 1.07 -3.67
CA GLY A 209 23.12 0.70 -4.39
C GLY A 209 22.31 -0.44 -3.77
N VAL A 210 22.83 -1.12 -2.76
CA VAL A 210 22.18 -2.26 -2.08
C VAL A 210 22.08 -2.08 -0.56
N THR A 211 22.57 -0.96 -0.03
CA THR A 211 22.42 -0.60 1.37
C THR A 211 21.85 0.81 1.51
N TRP A 212 21.20 1.03 2.65
CA TRP A 212 20.63 2.31 3.04
C TRP A 212 21.17 2.72 4.39
N TYR A 213 21.15 4.00 4.69
CA TYR A 213 21.66 4.54 5.95
C TYR A 213 20.71 5.53 6.60
N SER A 214 20.74 5.56 7.93
CA SER A 214 20.16 6.61 8.76
C SER A 214 21.28 7.40 9.42
N LYS A 215 21.10 8.73 9.53
CA LYS A 215 22.03 9.60 10.27
C LYS A 215 21.26 10.37 11.34
N PHE A 216 21.61 10.13 12.61
CA PHE A 216 21.00 10.77 13.76
C PHE A 216 22.08 11.14 14.78
N ASN A 217 22.10 12.39 15.22
CA ASN A 217 23.08 12.91 16.19
C ASN A 217 24.56 12.60 15.88
N GLY A 218 24.92 12.55 14.59
CA GLY A 218 26.29 12.27 14.15
C GLY A 218 26.61 10.79 13.95
N GLU A 219 25.81 9.89 14.54
CA GLU A 219 25.89 8.44 14.32
C GLU A 219 25.25 8.05 12.99
N VAL A 220 25.88 7.10 12.31
CA VAL A 220 25.38 6.54 11.05
C VAL A 220 25.16 5.05 11.21
N GLU A 221 23.95 4.60 10.89
CA GLU A 221 23.57 3.20 10.91
C GLU A 221 23.18 2.75 9.51
N PHE A 222 23.55 1.51 9.17
CA PHE A 222 23.33 0.95 7.84
C PHE A 222 22.30 -0.17 7.89
N PHE A 223 21.57 -0.34 6.80
CA PHE A 223 20.45 -1.26 6.65
C PHE A 223 20.49 -1.93 5.28
N THR A 224 19.90 -3.13 5.21
CA THR A 224 19.86 -3.98 4.01
C THR A 224 18.69 -3.68 3.08
N MET A 225 17.78 -2.78 3.47
CA MET A 225 16.59 -2.43 2.71
C MET A 225 16.23 -0.96 2.95
N ASP A 226 15.51 -0.37 2.00
CA ASP A 226 14.92 0.96 2.12
C ASP A 226 13.79 0.99 3.16
N GLY A 227 13.26 2.19 3.41
CA GLY A 227 12.15 2.42 4.33
C GLY A 227 12.50 3.42 5.42
N LYS A 228 12.01 3.17 6.64
CA LYS A 228 12.22 4.05 7.81
C LYS A 228 13.02 3.34 8.87
N ASP A 229 13.99 4.05 9.43
CA ASP A 229 14.72 3.69 10.63
C ASP A 229 13.72 3.45 11.79
N PRO A 230 13.61 2.22 12.32
CA PRO A 230 12.63 1.93 13.36
C PRO A 230 12.97 2.58 14.71
N ASP A 231 14.23 2.97 14.93
CA ASP A 231 14.70 3.57 16.18
C ASP A 231 14.49 5.09 16.17
N THR A 232 14.66 5.75 15.01
CA THR A 232 14.56 7.22 14.90
C THR A 232 13.34 7.72 14.13
N GLY A 233 12.64 6.84 13.41
CA GLY A 233 11.52 7.17 12.53
C GLY A 233 11.91 7.89 11.24
N ARG A 234 13.21 8.15 11.02
CA ARG A 234 13.72 8.87 9.84
C ARG A 234 13.71 7.97 8.62
N GLU A 235 13.48 8.57 7.47
CA GLU A 235 13.61 7.89 6.19
C GLU A 235 15.08 7.51 5.94
N LEU A 236 15.29 6.28 5.50
CA LEU A 236 16.60 5.75 5.15
C LEU A 236 17.01 6.27 3.77
N LYS A 237 18.25 6.73 3.66
CA LYS A 237 18.82 7.23 2.41
C LYS A 237 19.68 6.17 1.77
N SER A 238 19.71 6.10 0.45
CA SER A 238 20.62 5.19 -0.24
C SER A 238 22.08 5.52 0.08
N SER A 239 22.89 4.49 0.38
CA SER A 239 24.31 4.65 0.72
C SER A 239 25.10 5.15 -0.49
N THR A 240 25.80 6.27 -0.31
CA THR A 240 26.73 6.83 -1.31
C THR A 240 28.16 6.37 -1.03
N PRO A 241 29.07 6.42 -2.03
CA PRO A 241 30.50 6.14 -1.81
C PRO A 241 31.07 6.94 -0.64
N HIS A 242 30.75 8.23 -0.55
CA HIS A 242 31.20 9.10 0.54
C HIS A 242 30.73 8.64 1.92
N ILE A 243 29.47 8.19 2.04
CA ILE A 243 28.94 7.72 3.32
C ILE A 243 29.57 6.40 3.72
N LEU A 244 29.75 5.47 2.77
CA LEU A 244 30.42 4.21 3.01
C LEU A 244 31.87 4.46 3.42
N ASP A 245 32.66 5.21 2.64
CA ASP A 245 34.07 5.48 2.96
C ASP A 245 34.28 6.18 4.30
N LYS A 246 33.34 7.04 4.72
CA LYS A 246 33.46 7.84 5.95
C LYS A 246 32.94 7.11 7.18
N TYR A 247 31.93 6.26 7.04
CA TYR A 247 31.17 5.71 8.18
C TYR A 247 31.11 4.17 8.21
N ALA A 248 31.37 3.48 7.10
CA ALA A 248 31.76 2.08 7.16
C ALA A 248 33.16 2.02 7.76
N GLY A 249 33.38 1.15 8.75
CA GLY A 249 34.69 1.03 9.39
C GLY A 249 35.76 0.67 8.36
N LYS A 250 37.03 1.01 8.63
CA LYS A 250 38.11 0.49 7.77
C LYS A 250 38.15 -1.04 7.92
N PRO A 251 38.25 -1.80 6.81
CA PRO A 251 38.44 -3.24 6.90
C PRO A 251 39.75 -3.51 7.67
N ASN A 252 39.66 -4.33 8.72
CA ASN A 252 40.82 -4.86 9.43
C ASN A 252 41.48 -6.00 8.64
#